data_AF-A0AB34FNP5-F1
#
_entry.id   AF-A0AB34FNP5-F1
#
_cell.length_a   1.000
_cell.length_b   1.000
_cell.length_c   1.000
_cell.angle_alpha   90.00
_cell.angle_beta   90.00
_cell.angle_gamma   90.00
#
_symmetry.space_group_name_H-M   'P 1'
#
loop_
_entity.id
_entity.type
_entity.pdbx_description
1 polymer ?
#
loop_
_entity_poly.entity_id
_entity_poly.type
_entity_poly.pdbx_seq_one_letter_code
_entity_poly.pdbx_strand_id
1 'polypeptide(L)'
;MPPIVPGGKVDPSMTPLVLGVTRELEPHYRKLRDEEEKLREELRVKQEKVRKSLATWDRLERDSRSWELRSDLSEKSMKNLAGEGMGGAAFYF
;
A
#
# COMPACT_ATOMS: atom_id res chain seq x y z
N MET A 1 -2.45 -45.39 -29.57
CA MET A 1 -2.07 -45.50 -28.15
C MET A 1 -0.60 -45.13 -28.05
N PRO A 2 -0.19 -44.13 -27.25
CA PRO A 2 1.20 -43.67 -27.23
C PRO A 2 2.14 -44.76 -26.67
N PRO A 3 3.35 -44.93 -27.23
CA PRO A 3 4.27 -45.99 -26.82
C PRO A 3 4.80 -45.72 -25.41
N ILE A 4 4.68 -46.72 -24.53
CA ILE A 4 5.16 -46.66 -23.15
C ILE A 4 6.61 -47.16 -23.14
N VAL A 5 7.55 -46.34 -22.65
CA VAL A 5 8.95 -46.72 -22.47
C VAL A 5 9.08 -47.70 -21.28
N PRO A 6 10.02 -48.67 -21.28
CA PRO A 6 10.17 -49.63 -20.19
C PRO A 6 10.39 -48.90 -18.85
N GLY A 7 9.52 -49.17 -17.86
CA GLY A 7 9.51 -48.49 -16.56
C GLY A 7 8.27 -47.64 -16.28
N GLY A 8 7.27 -47.64 -17.17
CA GLY A 8 5.96 -47.02 -16.92
C GLY A 8 5.96 -45.49 -16.90
N LYS A 9 7.12 -44.87 -17.16
CA LYS A 9 7.24 -43.42 -17.31
C LYS A 9 6.96 -43.08 -18.76
N VAL A 10 6.04 -42.16 -19.01
CA VAL A 10 5.85 -41.58 -20.34
C VAL A 10 7.14 -40.84 -20.72
N ASP A 11 7.57 -40.96 -21.98
CA ASP A 11 8.73 -40.23 -22.49
C ASP A 11 8.60 -38.73 -22.12
N PRO A 12 9.60 -38.11 -21.48
CA PRO A 12 9.60 -36.67 -21.16
C PRO A 12 9.32 -35.77 -22.38
N SER A 13 9.62 -36.24 -23.60
CA SER A 13 9.27 -35.55 -24.84
C SER A 13 7.74 -35.48 -25.10
N MET A 14 6.96 -36.37 -24.48
CA MET A 14 5.50 -36.47 -24.59
C MET A 14 4.74 -35.90 -23.38
N THR A 15 5.44 -35.42 -22.34
CA THR A 15 4.82 -34.69 -21.21
C THR A 15 3.88 -33.55 -21.63
N PRO A 16 4.18 -32.76 -22.68
CA PRO A 16 3.25 -31.76 -23.20
C PRO A 16 1.93 -32.39 -23.68
N LEU A 17 2.01 -33.52 -24.37
CA LEU A 17 0.85 -34.29 -24.85
C LEU A 17 0.00 -34.84 -23.68
N VAL A 18 0.65 -35.32 -22.62
CA VAL A 18 0.00 -35.87 -21.41
C VAL A 18 -0.70 -34.79 -20.57
N LEU A 19 -0.11 -33.59 -20.51
CA LEU A 19 -0.67 -32.45 -19.78
C LEU A 19 -1.69 -31.63 -20.60
N GLY A 20 -1.97 -32.03 -21.84
CA GLY A 20 -2.89 -31.32 -22.74
C GLY A 20 -2.35 -29.99 -23.28
N VAL A 21 -1.05 -29.72 -23.09
CA VAL A 21 -0.37 -28.52 -23.58
C VAL A 21 0.45 -28.95 -24.79
N THR A 22 -0.01 -28.71 -26.01
CA THR A 22 0.82 -29.00 -27.19
C THR A 22 2.14 -28.22 -27.09
N ARG A 23 3.22 -28.75 -27.67
CA ARG A 23 4.58 -28.15 -27.63
C ARG A 23 4.62 -26.69 -28.14
N GLU A 24 3.61 -26.28 -28.90
CA GLU A 24 3.39 -24.91 -29.40
C GLU A 24 2.81 -23.96 -28.34
N LEU A 25 2.05 -24.46 -27.35
CA LEU A 25 1.46 -23.66 -26.27
C LEU A 25 2.40 -23.45 -25.07
N GLU A 26 3.46 -24.24 -24.95
CA GLU A 26 4.39 -24.16 -23.81
C GLU A 26 5.02 -22.76 -23.62
N PRO A 27 5.48 -22.06 -24.68
CA PRO A 27 6.01 -20.70 -24.56
C PRO A 27 4.95 -19.68 -24.11
N HIS A 28 3.70 -19.86 -24.52
CA HIS A 28 2.59 -18.99 -24.14
C HIS A 28 2.29 -19.11 -22.65
N TYR A 29 2.21 -20.34 -22.12
CA TYR A 29 2.00 -20.57 -20.69
C TYR A 29 3.15 -20.07 -19.82
N ARG A 30 4.41 -20.15 -20.30
CA ARG A 30 5.55 -19.55 -19.59
C ARG A 30 5.39 -18.04 -19.49
N LYS A 31 5.12 -17.35 -20.61
CA LYS A 31 4.84 -15.91 -20.61
C LYS A 31 3.71 -15.53 -19.67
N LEU A 32 2.62 -16.30 -19.69
CA LEU A 32 1.47 -16.05 -18.82
C LEU A 32 1.83 -16.17 -17.33
N ARG A 33 2.69 -17.13 -16.97
CA ARG A 33 3.18 -17.27 -15.59
C ARG A 33 4.12 -16.14 -15.18
N ASP A 34 5.02 -15.72 -16.07
CA ASP A 34 5.91 -14.58 -15.81
C ASP A 34 5.10 -13.28 -15.62
N GLU A 35 4.07 -13.08 -16.44
CA GLU A 35 3.13 -11.96 -16.31
C GLU A 35 2.32 -12.04 -15.01
N GLU A 36 1.83 -13.23 -14.64
CA GLU A 36 1.14 -13.44 -13.37
C GLU A 36 2.04 -13.08 -12.17
N GLU A 37 3.30 -13.54 -12.17
CA GLU A 37 4.26 -13.25 -11.11
C GLU A 37 4.55 -11.74 -11.03
N LYS A 38 4.72 -11.08 -12.18
CA LYS A 38 4.91 -9.63 -12.26
C LYS A 38 3.70 -8.87 -11.68
N LEU A 39 2.48 -9.27 -12.04
CA LEU A 39 1.26 -8.64 -11.53
C LEU A 39 1.11 -8.82 -10.02
N ARG A 40 1.50 -9.99 -9.49
CA ARG A 40 1.50 -10.25 -8.04
C ARG A 40 2.48 -9.34 -7.30
N GLU A 41 3.69 -9.13 -7.83
CA GLU A 41 4.65 -8.22 -7.20
C GLU A 41 4.21 -6.75 -7.31
N GLU A 42 3.69 -6.33 -8.46
CA GLU A 42 3.13 -4.98 -8.61
C GLU A 42 1.98 -4.72 -7.63
N LEU A 43 1.10 -5.71 -7.42
CA LEU A 43 0.03 -5.63 -6.44
C LEU A 43 0.61 -5.48 -5.02
N ARG A 44 1.61 -6.28 -4.66
CA ARG A 44 2.27 -6.22 -3.34
C ARG A 44 2.88 -4.84 -3.09
N VAL A 45 3.60 -4.30 -4.07
CA VAL A 45 4.22 -2.97 -3.98
C VAL A 45 3.15 -1.88 -3.84
N LYS A 46 2.05 -1.95 -4.61
CA LYS A 46 0.94 -1.00 -4.52
C LYS A 46 0.27 -1.05 -3.14
N GLN A 47 0.02 -2.24 -2.60
CA GLN A 47 -0.55 -2.42 -1.27
C GLN A 47 0.35 -1.85 -0.17
N GLU A 48 1.67 -2.12 -0.24
CA GLU A 48 2.64 -1.55 0.70
C GLU A 48 2.71 -0.02 0.62
N LYS A 49 2.69 0.54 -0.59
CA LYS A 49 2.65 2.00 -0.80
C LYS A 49 1.41 2.62 -0.16
N VAL A 50 0.24 2.03 -0.40
CA VAL A 50 -1.03 2.51 0.19
C VAL A 50 -0.97 2.43 1.71
N ARG A 51 -0.54 1.30 2.28
CA ARG A 51 -0.42 1.15 3.74
C ARG A 51 0.48 2.23 4.36
N LYS A 52 1.65 2.49 3.76
CA LYS A 52 2.58 3.53 4.23
C LYS A 52 1.98 4.93 4.11
N SER A 53 1.27 5.22 3.01
CA SER A 53 0.61 6.51 2.85
C SER A 53 -0.47 6.74 3.90
N LEU A 54 -1.31 5.74 4.19
CA LEU A 54 -2.36 5.85 5.21
C LEU A 54 -1.77 6.09 6.60
N ALA A 55 -0.72 5.36 6.98
CA ALA A 55 -0.04 5.59 8.25
C ALA A 55 0.55 7.01 8.36
N THR A 56 0.99 7.58 7.23
CA THR A 56 1.49 8.95 7.18
C THR A 56 0.35 9.96 7.30
N TRP A 57 -0.78 9.71 6.64
CA TRP A 57 -1.98 10.53 6.77
C TRP A 57 -2.50 10.58 8.21
N ASP A 58 -2.59 9.45 8.90
CA ASP A 58 -3.01 9.40 10.31
C ASP A 58 -2.11 10.24 11.21
N ARG A 59 -0.79 10.24 10.94
CA ARG A 59 0.17 11.07 11.66
C ARG A 59 -0.08 12.55 11.35
N LEU A 60 -0.17 12.91 10.08
CA LEU A 60 -0.39 14.30 9.66
C LEU A 60 -1.72 14.85 10.19
N GLU A 61 -2.76 14.03 10.29
CA GLU A 61 -4.04 14.42 10.88
C GLU A 61 -3.88 14.79 12.36
N ARG A 62 -3.14 13.97 13.14
CA ARG A 62 -2.85 14.28 14.55
C ARG A 62 -2.03 15.55 14.68
N ASP A 63 -1.00 15.71 13.85
CA ASP A 63 -0.16 16.90 13.86
C ASP A 63 -1.00 18.15 13.51
N SER A 64 -1.89 18.06 12.52
CA SER A 64 -2.82 19.13 12.14
C SER A 64 -3.72 19.56 13.30
N ARG A 65 -4.35 18.60 13.99
CA ARG A 65 -5.18 18.89 15.18
C ARG A 65 -4.37 19.54 16.31
N SER A 66 -3.12 19.12 16.51
CA SER A 66 -2.24 19.76 17.48
C SER A 66 -1.90 21.20 17.09
N TRP A 67 -1.71 21.48 15.80
CA TRP A 67 -1.43 22.83 15.32
C TRP A 67 -2.64 23.74 15.42
N GLU A 68 -3.83 23.24 15.11
CA GLU A 68 -5.10 23.94 15.30
C GLU A 68 -5.27 24.36 16.77
N LEU A 69 -5.13 23.42 17.72
CA LEU A 69 -5.23 23.75 19.15
C LEU A 69 -4.20 24.80 19.59
N ARG A 70 -2.97 24.72 19.09
CA ARG A 70 -1.92 25.72 19.40
C ARG A 70 -2.27 27.08 18.82
N SER A 71 -2.80 27.12 17.60
CA SER A 71 -3.27 28.34 16.95
C SER A 71 -4.40 28.97 17.75
N ASP A 72 -5.41 28.19 18.14
CA ASP A 72 -6.54 28.66 18.94
C ASP A 72 -6.10 29.25 20.28
N LEU A 73 -5.17 28.57 20.97
CA LEU A 73 -4.63 29.06 22.25
C LEU A 73 -3.82 30.35 22.06
N SER A 74 -3.02 30.43 21.00
CA SER A 74 -2.26 31.64 20.65
C SER A 74 -3.20 32.80 20.35
N GLU A 75 -4.23 32.59 19.53
CA GLU A 75 -5.22 33.60 19.19
C GLU A 75 -5.97 34.10 20.43
N LYS A 76 -6.40 33.19 21.32
CA LYS A 76 -7.02 33.56 22.61
C LYS A 76 -6.06 34.35 23.48
N SER A 77 -4.80 33.94 23.59
CA SER A 77 -3.78 34.67 24.34
C SER A 77 -3.55 36.08 23.78
N MET A 78 -3.52 36.22 22.45
CA MET A 78 -3.36 37.51 21.79
C MET A 78 -4.56 38.43 22.01
N LYS A 79 -5.80 37.92 21.94
CA LYS A 79 -7.01 38.69 22.26
C LYS A 79 -7.04 39.16 23.71
N ASN A 80 -6.64 38.29 24.64
CA ASN A 80 -6.51 38.66 26.04
C ASN A 80 -5.44 39.74 26.27
N LEU A 81 -4.27 39.63 25.60
CA LEU A 81 -3.22 40.66 25.65
C LEU A 81 -3.65 41.98 25.01
N ALA A 82 -4.48 41.93 23.97
CA ALA A 82 -5.04 43.12 23.31
C ALA A 82 -6.17 43.81 24.09
N GLY A 83 -6.51 43.31 25.29
CA GLY A 83 -7.41 43.98 26.23
C GLY A 83 -8.89 43.60 26.13
N GLU A 84 -9.25 42.55 25.39
CA GLU A 84 -10.66 42.10 25.29
C GLU A 84 -11.12 41.25 26.49
N GLY A 85 -10.21 40.89 27.43
CA GLY A 85 -10.51 40.10 28.62
C GLY A 85 -10.20 40.83 29.94
N MET A 86 -11.14 41.66 30.42
CA MET A 86 -11.19 42.28 31.76
C MET A 86 -10.04 43.26 32.10
N GLY A 87 -10.32 44.52 32.46
CA GLY A 87 -11.17 44.82 33.61
C GLY A 87 -10.55 44.27 34.91
N GLY A 88 -9.30 44.64 35.21
CA GLY A 88 -8.59 44.05 36.35
C GLY A 88 -7.20 44.64 36.65
N ALA A 89 -6.97 45.90 36.34
CA ALA A 89 -5.92 46.69 36.97
C ALA A 89 -6.51 48.08 37.19
N ALA A 90 -7.37 48.17 38.20
CA ALA A 90 -7.63 49.45 38.81
C ALA A 90 -6.29 50.01 39.28
N PHE A 91 -5.93 51.17 38.73
CA PHE A 91 -4.92 52.06 39.29
C PHE A 91 -5.27 52.30 40.76
N TYR A 92 -4.53 51.65 41.66
CA TYR A 92 -4.38 52.06 43.04
C TYR A 92 -2.95 51.74 43.46
N PHE A 93 -2.03 52.64 43.11
CA PHE A 93 -1.09 53.36 43.98
C PHE A 93 -0.43 54.46 43.15
#